data_AF-A0A915Q1X3-F1
#
_entry.id   AF-A0A915Q1X3-F1
#
_cell.length_a   1.000
_cell.length_b   1.000
_cell.length_c   1.000
_cell.angle_alpha   90.00
_cell.angle_beta   90.00
_cell.angle_gamma   90.00
#
_symmetry.space_group_name_H-M   'P 1'
#
loop_
_entity.id
_entity.type
_entity.pdbx_description
1 polymer ?
#
loop_
_entity_poly.entity_id
_entity_poly.type
_entity_poly.pdbx_seq_one_letter_code
_entity_poly.pdbx_strand_id
1 'polypeptide(L)'
;MSRFKGRTILLFDVDGTLTLPRQKLDQSMSNFLMEVRKTVPLAVVSGSDLTKVIEQLGESLEDVSYTEFFTVLSRFDYVFSENGLVSVAEGVAFPVQSIKSHLGEERLKELINFTLREFSEIDLPVKRGNFIEFRNASSSLMLS
;
A
#
# COMPACT_ATOMS: atom_id res chain seq x y z
N MET A 1 -21.72 11.54 15.06
CA MET A 1 -21.44 10.79 16.30
C MET A 1 -20.48 9.67 15.94
N SER A 2 -19.32 9.56 16.61
CA SER A 2 -18.38 8.46 16.38
C SER A 2 -19.09 7.11 16.59
N ARG A 3 -19.07 6.23 15.58
CA ARG A 3 -19.64 4.88 15.64
C ARG A 3 -19.05 4.06 16.81
N PHE A 4 -17.84 4.37 17.23
CA PHE A 4 -17.09 3.62 18.23
C PHE A 4 -16.85 4.43 19.51
N LYS A 5 -17.02 3.78 20.67
CA LYS A 5 -16.65 4.33 21.99
C LYS A 5 -15.21 3.92 22.32
N GLY A 6 -14.23 4.63 21.79
CA GLY A 6 -12.81 4.37 22.08
C GLY A 6 -11.85 5.10 21.15
N ARG A 7 -10.55 5.05 21.48
CA ARG A 7 -9.45 5.54 20.62
C ARG A 7 -8.60 4.40 20.03
N THR A 8 -9.12 3.18 20.06
CA THR A 8 -8.41 1.97 19.61
C THR A 8 -8.81 1.66 18.18
N ILE A 9 -7.82 1.27 17.36
CA ILE A 9 -7.98 0.73 16.01
C ILE A 9 -7.16 -0.56 15.94
N LEU A 10 -7.65 -1.57 15.23
CA LEU A 10 -6.85 -2.75 14.90
C LEU A 10 -6.29 -2.61 13.50
N LEU A 11 -4.97 -2.52 13.39
CA LEU A 11 -4.25 -2.43 12.12
C LEU A 11 -3.58 -3.76 11.82
N PHE A 12 -3.86 -4.32 10.65
CA PHE A 12 -3.31 -5.59 10.20
C PHE A 12 -2.48 -5.41 8.94
N ASP A 13 -1.38 -6.16 8.85
CA ASP A 13 -0.78 -6.46 7.54
C ASP A 13 -1.72 -7.38 6.74
N VAL A 14 -1.56 -7.43 5.42
CA VAL A 14 -2.40 -8.25 4.53
C VAL A 14 -1.78 -9.64 4.33
N ASP A 15 -0.69 -9.70 3.58
CA ASP A 15 -0.05 -10.93 3.13
C ASP A 15 0.61 -11.68 4.30
N GLY A 16 0.22 -12.93 4.53
CA GLY A 16 0.76 -13.75 5.62
C GLY A 16 0.19 -13.44 7.01
N THR A 17 -0.63 -12.39 7.15
CA THR A 17 -1.34 -12.05 8.39
C THR A 17 -2.84 -12.31 8.27
N LEU A 18 -3.52 -11.64 7.34
CA LEU A 18 -4.95 -11.87 7.09
C LEU A 18 -5.19 -12.95 6.02
N THR A 19 -4.26 -13.08 5.08
CA THR A 19 -4.32 -14.06 4.00
C THR A 19 -3.10 -14.97 4.03
N LEU A 20 -3.19 -16.16 3.43
CA LEU A 20 -1.97 -16.88 3.06
C LEU A 20 -1.23 -16.10 1.96
N PRO A 21 0.11 -16.22 1.86
CA PRO A 21 0.89 -15.43 0.90
C PRO A 21 0.32 -15.49 -0.52
N ARG A 22 -0.02 -14.33 -1.09
CA ARG A 22 -0.60 -14.16 -2.44
C ARG A 22 -1.93 -14.91 -2.65
N GLN A 23 -2.61 -15.26 -1.57
CA GLN A 23 -3.94 -15.84 -1.61
C GLN A 23 -4.99 -14.86 -1.11
N LYS A 24 -6.25 -15.25 -1.30
CA LYS A 24 -7.41 -14.50 -0.83
C LYS A 24 -7.67 -14.70 0.66
N LEU A 25 -8.41 -13.75 1.22
CA LEU A 25 -9.00 -13.83 2.54
C LEU A 25 -9.99 -14.99 2.61
N ASP A 26 -9.78 -15.88 3.56
CA ASP A 26 -10.71 -16.97 3.81
C ASP A 26 -12.03 -16.47 4.38
N GLN A 27 -13.14 -17.14 4.07
CA GLN A 27 -14.47 -16.74 4.51
C GLN A 27 -14.61 -16.77 6.04
N SER A 28 -13.96 -17.72 6.73
CA SER A 28 -14.02 -17.79 8.20
C SER A 28 -13.32 -16.58 8.84
N MET A 29 -12.18 -16.17 8.29
CA MET A 29 -11.45 -14.97 8.73
C MET A 29 -12.26 -13.70 8.42
N SER A 30 -12.84 -13.60 7.22
CA SER A 30 -13.71 -12.49 6.84
C SER A 30 -14.88 -12.33 7.82
N ASN A 31 -15.59 -13.42 8.11
CA ASN A 31 -16.71 -13.40 9.06
C ASN A 31 -16.26 -12.98 10.47
N PHE A 32 -15.11 -13.48 10.92
CA PHE A 32 -14.54 -13.10 12.22
C PHE A 32 -14.23 -11.60 12.29
N LEU A 33 -13.58 -11.04 11.26
CA LEU A 33 -13.30 -9.61 11.18
C LEU A 33 -14.60 -8.79 11.20
N MET A 34 -15.67 -9.24 10.55
CA MET A 34 -16.95 -8.53 10.56
C MET A 34 -17.60 -8.49 11.94
N GLU A 35 -17.45 -9.54 12.75
CA GLU A 35 -17.87 -9.51 14.15
C GLU A 35 -17.02 -8.54 14.98
N VAL A 36 -15.69 -8.57 14.82
CA VAL A 36 -14.78 -7.66 15.52
C VAL A 36 -15.09 -6.19 15.17
N ARG A 37 -15.37 -5.90 13.90
CA ARG A 37 -15.70 -4.56 13.40
C ARG A 37 -16.97 -3.95 14.01
N LYS A 38 -17.83 -4.74 14.64
CA LYS A 38 -18.97 -4.17 15.40
C LYS A 38 -18.51 -3.40 16.63
N THR A 39 -17.32 -3.68 17.14
CA THR A 39 -16.80 -3.16 18.42
C THR A 39 -15.62 -2.22 18.27
N VAL A 40 -14.75 -2.45 17.29
CA VAL A 40 -13.52 -1.68 17.07
C VAL A 40 -13.31 -1.42 15.56
N PRO A 41 -12.86 -0.22 15.16
CA PRO A 41 -12.51 0.03 13.77
C PRO A 41 -11.41 -0.90 13.28
N LEU A 42 -11.53 -1.34 12.03
CA LEU A 42 -10.52 -2.16 11.37
C LEU A 42 -9.74 -1.36 10.34
N ALA A 43 -8.44 -1.60 10.30
CA ALA A 43 -7.53 -1.02 9.34
C ALA A 43 -6.62 -2.10 8.74
N VAL A 44 -6.23 -1.92 7.48
CA VAL A 44 -5.20 -2.75 6.83
C VAL A 44 -4.06 -1.90 6.30
N VAL A 45 -2.84 -2.42 6.36
CA VAL A 45 -1.66 -1.85 5.73
C VAL A 45 -0.99 -2.89 4.84
N SER A 46 -0.52 -2.48 3.66
CA SER A 46 0.24 -3.33 2.75
C SER A 46 1.27 -2.51 1.98
N GLY A 47 2.41 -3.14 1.68
CA GLY A 47 3.39 -2.59 0.73
C GLY A 47 2.96 -2.69 -0.73
N SER A 48 1.93 -3.47 -1.03
CA SER A 48 1.36 -3.61 -2.37
C SER A 48 0.51 -2.40 -2.77
N ASP A 49 0.30 -2.22 -4.07
CA ASP A 49 -0.68 -1.27 -4.60
C ASP A 49 -2.12 -1.61 -4.16
N LEU A 50 -3.01 -0.62 -4.23
CA LEU A 50 -4.39 -0.78 -3.79
C LEU A 50 -5.12 -1.90 -4.53
N THR A 51 -4.90 -2.06 -5.84
CA THR A 51 -5.54 -3.11 -6.65
C THR A 51 -5.27 -4.50 -6.08
N LYS A 52 -4.01 -4.82 -5.78
CA LYS A 52 -3.62 -6.10 -5.17
C LYS A 52 -4.25 -6.29 -3.79
N VAL A 53 -4.32 -5.23 -2.98
CA VAL A 53 -4.99 -5.31 -1.67
C VAL A 53 -6.47 -5.69 -1.85
N ILE A 54 -7.16 -5.10 -2.84
CA ILE A 54 -8.56 -5.41 -3.15
C ILE A 54 -8.70 -6.85 -3.68
N GLU A 55 -7.81 -7.31 -4.56
CA GLU A 55 -7.84 -8.70 -5.06
C GLU A 55 -7.77 -9.72 -3.93
N GLN A 56 -6.96 -9.45 -2.90
CA GLN A 56 -6.76 -10.37 -1.78
C GLN A 56 -7.90 -10.31 -0.75
N LEU A 57 -8.45 -9.12 -0.49
CA LEU A 57 -9.48 -8.92 0.54
C LEU A 57 -10.91 -9.02 -0.02
N GLY A 58 -11.06 -9.01 -1.34
CA GLY A 58 -12.33 -9.12 -2.06
C GLY A 58 -12.84 -10.56 -2.20
N GLU A 59 -14.15 -10.69 -2.42
CA GLU A 59 -14.85 -11.97 -2.48
C GLU A 59 -14.68 -12.67 -3.84
N SER A 60 -14.92 -11.96 -4.95
CA SER A 60 -14.93 -12.56 -6.29
C SER A 60 -13.54 -12.73 -6.91
N LEU A 61 -13.30 -13.89 -7.51
CA LEU A 61 -12.06 -14.26 -8.23
C LEU A 61 -11.92 -13.60 -9.61
N GLU A 62 -12.96 -12.91 -10.08
CA GLU A 62 -12.96 -12.18 -11.36
C GLU A 62 -12.36 -10.79 -11.17
N ASP A 63 -11.91 -10.16 -12.27
CA ASP A 63 -11.27 -8.85 -12.33
C ASP A 63 -11.82 -7.87 -11.28
N VAL A 64 -10.92 -7.06 -10.68
CA VAL A 64 -11.29 -6.07 -9.65
C VAL A 64 -12.41 -5.17 -10.15
N SER A 65 -13.63 -5.50 -9.76
CA SER A 65 -14.81 -4.74 -10.12
C SER A 65 -14.98 -3.58 -9.15
N TYR A 66 -15.72 -2.55 -9.57
CA TYR A 66 -16.14 -1.48 -8.68
C TYR A 66 -16.86 -2.01 -7.44
N THR A 67 -17.54 -3.15 -7.54
CA THR A 67 -18.21 -3.81 -6.42
C THR A 67 -17.20 -4.37 -5.42
N GLU A 68 -16.13 -5.02 -5.86
CA GLU A 68 -15.07 -5.52 -4.95
C GLU A 68 -14.36 -4.39 -4.24
N PHE A 69 -14.07 -3.30 -4.96
CA PHE A 69 -13.49 -2.11 -4.40
C PHE A 69 -14.36 -1.55 -3.28
N PHE A 70 -15.65 -1.38 -3.53
CA PHE A 70 -16.60 -0.90 -2.53
C PHE A 70 -16.75 -1.87 -1.35
N THR A 71 -16.78 -3.18 -1.63
CA THR A 71 -16.89 -4.23 -0.62
C THR A 71 -15.75 -4.16 0.39
N VAL A 72 -14.49 -4.13 -0.07
CA VAL A 72 -13.34 -4.03 0.85
C VAL A 72 -13.34 -2.70 1.61
N LEU A 73 -13.62 -1.58 0.94
CA LEU A 73 -13.70 -0.27 1.60
C LEU A 73 -14.86 -0.16 2.59
N SER A 74 -15.92 -0.95 2.43
CA SER A 74 -17.03 -1.01 3.39
C SER A 74 -16.71 -1.87 4.62
N ARG A 75 -15.76 -2.82 4.47
CA ARG A 75 -15.33 -3.78 5.50
C ARG A 75 -14.20 -3.25 6.38
N PHE A 76 -13.36 -2.37 5.85
CA PHE A 76 -12.27 -1.76 6.59
C PHE A 76 -12.50 -0.26 6.68
N ASP A 77 -12.42 0.27 7.90
CA ASP A 77 -12.59 1.70 8.16
C ASP A 77 -11.40 2.51 7.60
N TYR A 78 -10.22 1.88 7.53
CA TYR A 78 -9.02 2.43 6.92
C TYR A 78 -8.30 1.40 6.04
N VAL A 79 -7.85 1.81 4.86
CA VAL A 79 -7.03 0.98 3.96
C VAL A 79 -5.79 1.77 3.58
N PHE A 80 -4.62 1.23 3.90
CA PHE A 80 -3.31 1.81 3.64
C PHE A 80 -2.56 0.90 2.65
N SER A 81 -2.42 1.35 1.40
CA SER A 81 -1.62 0.68 0.37
C SER A 81 -0.33 1.44 0.11
N GLU A 82 0.65 0.79 -0.52
CA GLU A 82 2.00 1.33 -0.72
C GLU A 82 2.61 1.86 0.59
N ASN A 83 2.44 1.11 1.68
CA ASN A 83 2.86 1.47 3.05
C ASN A 83 2.24 2.78 3.58
N GLY A 84 1.00 3.08 3.17
CA GLY A 84 0.25 4.23 3.66
C GLY A 84 0.37 5.50 2.81
N LEU A 85 1.14 5.45 1.72
CA LEU A 85 1.16 6.51 0.73
C LEU A 85 -0.22 6.75 0.10
N VAL A 86 -0.88 5.65 -0.29
CA VAL A 86 -2.24 5.68 -0.80
C VAL A 86 -3.13 5.18 0.31
N SER A 87 -3.95 6.08 0.84
CA SER A 87 -4.81 5.78 1.99
C SER A 87 -6.26 6.14 1.69
N VAL A 88 -7.16 5.29 2.17
CA VAL A 88 -8.61 5.48 2.11
C VAL A 88 -9.14 5.36 3.53
N ALA A 89 -9.94 6.33 3.97
CA ALA A 89 -10.70 6.24 5.22
C ALA A 89 -12.17 6.47 4.97
N GLU A 90 -13.00 5.60 5.55
CA GLU A 90 -14.46 5.71 5.46
C GLU A 90 -14.96 5.88 4.02
N GLY A 91 -14.30 5.21 3.07
CA GLY A 91 -14.60 5.28 1.64
C GLY A 91 -14.07 6.53 0.91
N VAL A 92 -13.36 7.43 1.59
CA VAL A 92 -12.78 8.66 1.03
C VAL A 92 -11.26 8.49 0.90
N ALA A 93 -10.74 8.66 -0.32
CA ALA A 93 -9.31 8.67 -0.57
C ALA A 93 -8.67 9.93 0.02
N PHE A 94 -7.59 9.77 0.78
CA PHE A 94 -6.77 10.87 1.24
C PHE A 94 -5.82 11.37 0.14
N PRO A 95 -5.36 12.63 0.24
CA PRO A 95 -4.36 13.17 -0.68
C PRO A 95 -3.07 12.35 -0.62
N VAL A 96 -2.63 11.87 -1.78
CA VAL A 96 -1.35 11.16 -1.92
C VAL A 96 -0.20 12.18 -1.91
N GLN A 97 0.76 12.01 -1.01
CA GLN A 97 1.95 12.86 -0.93
C GLN A 97 3.13 12.21 -1.65
N SER A 98 3.60 12.77 -2.76
CA SER A 98 4.74 12.21 -3.49
C SER A 98 6.08 12.55 -2.83
N ILE A 99 7.11 11.72 -3.08
CA ILE A 99 8.48 12.00 -2.61
C ILE A 99 8.97 13.37 -3.11
N LYS A 100 8.56 13.78 -4.31
CA LYS A 100 8.87 15.09 -4.88
C LYS A 100 8.25 16.23 -4.07
N SER A 101 6.98 16.12 -3.67
CA SER A 101 6.33 17.15 -2.85
C SER A 101 6.86 17.17 -1.42
N HIS A 102 7.33 16.04 -0.90
CA HIS A 102 7.90 15.94 0.44
C HIS A 102 9.34 16.46 0.53
N LEU A 103 10.24 16.03 -0.37
CA LEU A 103 11.67 16.40 -0.35
C LEU A 103 11.97 17.72 -1.08
N GLY A 104 11.19 18.06 -2.09
CA GLY A 104 11.47 19.19 -3.00
C GLY A 104 12.51 18.87 -4.07
N GLU A 105 12.46 19.63 -5.17
CA GLU A 105 13.31 19.41 -6.36
C GLU A 105 14.81 19.55 -6.09
N GLU A 106 15.23 20.49 -5.22
CA GLU A 106 16.66 20.70 -4.96
C GLU A 106 17.32 19.48 -4.32
N ARG A 107 16.72 18.95 -3.24
CA ARG A 107 17.23 17.75 -2.56
C ARG A 107 17.12 16.51 -3.43
N LEU A 108 16.05 16.41 -4.23
CA LEU A 108 15.88 15.31 -5.17
C LEU A 108 17.00 15.30 -6.21
N LYS A 109 17.32 16.48 -6.77
CA LYS A 109 18.41 16.66 -7.72
C LYS A 109 19.77 16.32 -7.11
N GLU A 110 20.03 16.72 -5.86
CA GLU A 110 21.26 16.34 -5.15
C GLU A 110 21.40 14.82 -5.02
N LEU A 111 20.33 14.13 -4.62
CA LEU A 111 20.31 12.67 -4.48
C LEU A 111 20.52 11.95 -5.83
N ILE A 112 19.85 12.42 -6.88
CA ILE A 112 20.00 11.88 -8.25
C ILE A 112 21.46 12.04 -8.71
N ASN A 113 22.02 13.25 -8.57
CA ASN A 113 23.37 13.54 -9.02
C ASN A 113 24.43 12.73 -8.28
N PHE A 114 24.26 12.58 -6.97
CA PHE A 114 25.11 11.71 -6.16
C PHE A 114 25.05 10.26 -6.68
N THR A 115 23.85 9.71 -6.79
CA THR A 115 23.65 8.33 -7.25
C THR A 115 24.24 8.06 -8.64
N LEU A 116 23.99 8.95 -9.60
CA LEU A 116 24.50 8.80 -10.97
C LEU A 116 26.04 8.87 -11.02
N ARG A 117 26.65 9.69 -10.16
CA ARG A 117 28.11 9.76 -10.05
C ARG A 117 28.68 8.44 -9.54
N GLU A 118 28.18 7.94 -8.42
CA GLU A 118 28.62 6.67 -7.87
C GLU A 118 28.44 5.53 -8.90
N PHE A 119 27.30 5.46 -9.57
CA PHE A 119 27.01 4.40 -10.56
C PHE A 119 27.89 4.49 -11.82
N SER A 120 28.36 5.70 -12.16
CA SER A 120 29.28 5.89 -13.29
C SER A 120 30.64 5.23 -13.02
N GLU A 121 31.07 5.18 -11.75
CA GLU A 121 32.38 4.68 -11.32
C GLU A 121 32.41 3.17 -11.04
N ILE A 122 31.25 2.53 -10.80
CA ILE A 122 31.17 1.08 -10.58
C ILE A 122 31.50 0.33 -11.87
N ASP A 123 32.52 -0.53 -11.87
CA ASP A 123 32.79 -1.44 -12.99
C ASP A 123 31.90 -2.69 -12.89
N LEU A 124 31.13 -2.95 -13.95
CA LEU A 124 30.23 -4.11 -14.04
C LEU A 124 30.42 -4.77 -15.41
N PRO A 125 30.41 -6.12 -15.50
CA PRO A 125 30.52 -6.83 -16.78
C PRO A 125 29.44 -6.40 -17.79
N VAL A 126 28.29 -5.97 -17.29
CA VAL A 126 27.14 -5.49 -18.05
C VAL A 126 26.47 -4.37 -17.26
N LYS A 127 26.10 -3.27 -17.94
CA LYS A 127 25.22 -2.22 -17.41
C LYS A 127 23.96 -2.10 -18.29
N ARG A 128 22.77 -2.06 -17.69
CA ARG A 128 21.49 -1.83 -18.39
C ARG A 128 20.85 -0.50 -17.96
N GLY A 129 19.81 -0.06 -18.67
CA GLY A 129 19.15 1.23 -18.43
C GLY A 129 18.22 1.25 -17.21
N ASN A 130 17.69 2.44 -16.89
CA ASN A 130 16.81 2.70 -15.75
C ASN A 130 17.46 2.54 -14.36
N PHE A 131 18.65 3.14 -14.17
CA PHE A 131 19.43 3.08 -12.92
C PHE A 131 18.72 3.67 -11.69
N ILE A 132 17.81 4.62 -11.91
CA ILE A 132 17.01 5.26 -10.86
C ILE A 132 15.56 5.20 -11.27
N GLU A 133 14.75 4.42 -10.54
CA GLU A 133 13.31 4.34 -10.75
C GLU A 133 12.59 5.16 -9.66
N PHE A 134 11.87 6.21 -10.07
CA PHE A 134 11.01 6.97 -9.17
C PHE A 134 9.66 6.27 -9.01
N ARG A 135 9.33 5.94 -7.77
CA ARG A 135 7.99 5.52 -7.34
C ARG A 135 7.36 6.64 -6.52
N ASN A 136 6.04 6.61 -6.36
CA ASN A 136 5.33 7.68 -5.66
C ASN A 136 5.83 7.86 -4.20
N ALA A 137 6.14 6.76 -3.49
CA ALA A 137 6.58 6.77 -2.08
C ALA A 137 8.10 6.62 -1.88
N SER A 138 8.82 6.08 -2.87
CA SER A 138 10.23 5.71 -2.72
C SER A 138 10.99 5.87 -4.03
N SER A 139 12.30 6.02 -3.94
CA SER A 139 13.20 5.81 -5.08
C SER A 139 13.78 4.41 -4.95
N SER A 140 13.71 3.62 -6.03
CA SER A 140 14.36 2.31 -6.10
C SER A 140 15.65 2.45 -6.90
N LEU A 141 16.76 2.03 -6.30
CA LEU A 141 18.06 1.93 -6.94
C LEU A 141 18.15 0.56 -7.61
N MET A 142 18.25 0.52 -8.94
CA MET A 142 18.45 -0.73 -9.67
C MET A 142 19.89 -0.81 -10.19
N LEU A 143 20.62 -1.79 -9.67
CA LEU A 143 21.89 -2.25 -10.23
C LEU A 143 21.58 -3.46 -11.10
N SER A 144 21.40 -3.26 -12.41
CA SER A 144 21.10 -4.31 -13.40
C SER A 144 22.11 -4.36 -14.53
#